data_AF-A0AAW2ZS74-F1
#
_entry.id   AF-A0AAW2ZS74-F1
#
_cell.length_a   1.000
_cell.length_b   1.000
_cell.length_c   1.000
_cell.angle_alpha   90.00
_cell.angle_beta   90.00
_cell.angle_gamma   90.00
#
_symmetry.space_group_name_H-M   'P 1'
#
loop_
_entity.id
_entity.type
_entity.pdbx_description
1 polymer ?
#
loop_
_entity_poly.entity_id
_entity_poly.type
_entity_poly.pdbx_seq_one_letter_code
_entity_poly.pdbx_strand_id
1 'polypeptide(L)'
;MYLTSFYVKHEKEIYQSLYKTLSNYKYDCVLQSNPRLNPGAPSNTYALWDTNLPACLQNLSDRIVNATYPYIDENAKKQEPEWIEHLPEPTRSLKKKMIKEFGSPNVFSQFTPHITVGHDDVTPDVFNALLAGPVADANKCVVRIRQVSVGSVGKYGTVNRGKDKWTYKFNF
;
A
#
# COMPACT_ATOMS: atom_id res chain seq x y z
N MET A 1 -0.62 2.54 0.58
CA MET A 1 0.42 3.55 0.82
C MET A 1 1.48 2.93 1.69
N TYR A 2 2.71 2.94 1.20
CA TYR A 2 3.86 2.37 1.90
C TYR A 2 4.63 3.52 2.56
N LEU A 3 4.92 3.42 3.86
CA LEU A 3 5.85 4.30 4.60
C LEU A 3 5.50 5.79 4.74
N THR A 4 4.25 6.22 4.58
CA THR A 4 3.88 7.61 4.87
C THR A 4 3.49 7.77 6.34
N SER A 5 4.23 8.59 7.08
CA SER A 5 3.87 9.02 8.43
C SER A 5 3.03 10.30 8.37
N PHE A 6 2.09 10.43 9.30
CA PHE A 6 1.22 11.61 9.45
C PHE A 6 1.33 12.14 10.87
N TYR A 7 1.18 13.45 11.06
CA TYR A 7 1.14 14.00 12.42
C TYR A 7 -0.15 13.59 13.13
N VAL A 8 -0.02 13.02 14.34
CA VAL A 8 -1.16 12.62 15.18
C VAL A 8 -2.13 13.79 15.45
N LYS A 9 -1.61 15.03 15.51
CA LYS A 9 -2.44 16.23 15.70
C LYS A 9 -3.45 16.47 14.57
N HIS A 10 -3.23 15.90 13.38
CA HIS A 10 -4.12 16.03 12.21
C HIS A 10 -5.03 14.81 12.03
N GLU A 11 -5.12 13.92 13.02
CA GLU A 11 -5.88 12.67 12.90
C GLU A 11 -7.35 12.92 12.51
N LYS A 12 -7.99 13.92 13.13
CA LYS A 12 -9.39 14.26 12.84
C LYS A 12 -9.57 14.81 11.42
N GLU A 13 -8.66 15.68 10.98
CA GLU A 13 -8.67 16.30 9.65
C GLU A 13 -8.43 15.26 8.56
N ILE A 14 -7.56 14.28 8.81
CA ILE A 14 -7.36 13.12 7.93
C ILE A 14 -8.67 12.35 7.76
N TYR A 15 -9.37 12.02 8.85
CA TYR A 15 -10.64 11.30 8.77
C TYR A 15 -11.72 12.10 8.02
N GLN A 16 -11.80 13.41 8.25
CA GLN A 16 -12.75 14.28 7.57
C GLN A 16 -12.44 14.38 6.07
N SER A 17 -11.17 14.55 5.70
CA SER A 17 -10.72 14.61 4.30
C SER A 17 -10.99 13.30 3.57
N LEU A 18 -10.70 12.16 4.21
CA LEU A 18 -11.00 10.83 3.68
C LEU A 18 -12.50 10.61 3.54
N TYR A 19 -13.31 10.96 4.56
CA TYR A 19 -14.76 10.83 4.48
C TYR A 19 -15.34 11.61 3.30
N LYS A 20 -14.95 12.88 3.13
CA LYS A 20 -15.37 13.73 2.00
C LYS A 20 -14.95 13.12 0.66
N THR A 21 -13.75 12.55 0.60
CA THR A 21 -13.20 11.96 -0.62
C THR A 21 -13.91 10.65 -0.98
N LEU A 22 -14.13 9.77 -0.01
CA LEU A 22 -14.69 8.44 -0.21
C LEU A 22 -16.22 8.45 -0.34
N SER A 23 -16.94 9.40 0.28
CA SER A 23 -18.39 9.56 0.10
C SER A 23 -18.82 9.86 -1.34
N ASN A 24 -17.92 10.49 -2.10
CA ASN A 24 -18.11 10.80 -3.51
C ASN A 24 -17.58 9.70 -4.44
N TYR A 25 -17.00 8.62 -3.90
CA TYR A 25 -16.47 7.52 -4.69
C TYR A 25 -17.59 6.52 -5.02
N LYS A 26 -17.88 6.35 -6.31
CA LYS A 26 -19.02 5.55 -6.81
C LYS A 26 -18.60 4.30 -7.59
N TYR A 27 -17.30 4.04 -7.71
CA TYR A 27 -16.81 2.92 -8.51
C TYR A 27 -16.76 1.65 -7.69
N ASP A 28 -17.43 0.62 -8.18
CA ASP A 28 -17.26 -0.73 -7.66
C ASP A 28 -15.92 -1.31 -8.13
N CYS A 29 -15.02 -1.57 -7.17
CA CYS A 29 -13.69 -2.08 -7.47
C CYS A 29 -13.61 -3.58 -7.28
N VAL A 30 -13.54 -4.28 -8.41
CA VAL A 30 -13.29 -5.71 -8.50
C VAL A 30 -11.89 -5.95 -9.05
N LEU A 31 -11.09 -6.66 -8.28
CA LEU A 31 -9.74 -7.08 -8.61
C LEU A 31 -9.79 -8.54 -9.04
N GLN A 32 -9.12 -8.83 -10.15
CA GLN A 32 -8.80 -10.19 -10.53
C GLN A 32 -7.38 -10.43 -10.04
N SER A 33 -7.21 -11.26 -9.02
CA SER A 33 -5.85 -11.63 -8.66
C SER A 33 -5.35 -12.66 -9.67
N ASN A 34 -4.18 -12.40 -10.23
CA ASN A 34 -3.37 -13.42 -10.87
C ASN A 34 -2.25 -13.73 -9.86
N PRO A 35 -2.46 -14.74 -9.00
CA PRO A 35 -1.56 -15.02 -7.89
C PRO A 35 -0.20 -15.41 -8.44
N ARG A 36 0.69 -14.44 -8.42
CA ARG A 36 2.11 -14.70 -8.32
C ARG A 36 2.47 -14.31 -6.91
N LEU A 37 2.79 -15.32 -6.09
CA LEU A 37 3.61 -15.04 -4.93
C LEU A 37 4.92 -14.51 -5.48
N ASN A 38 5.30 -13.31 -5.05
CA ASN A 38 6.55 -12.69 -5.42
C ASN A 38 7.52 -12.85 -4.23
N PRO A 39 8.19 -14.02 -4.10
CA PRO A 39 9.24 -14.18 -3.12
C PRO A 39 10.36 -13.21 -3.50
N GLY A 40 10.60 -12.21 -2.66
CA GLY A 40 11.66 -11.23 -2.92
C GLY A 40 11.25 -9.77 -3.08
N ALA A 41 9.99 -9.43 -2.86
CA ALA A 41 9.62 -8.02 -2.77
C ALA A 41 10.41 -7.33 -1.63
N PRO A 42 10.78 -6.04 -1.80
CA PRO A 42 12.16 -5.58 -2.02
C PRO A 42 13.22 -5.91 -0.94
N SER A 43 12.83 -6.51 0.18
CA SER A 43 13.71 -6.93 1.28
C SER A 43 13.90 -8.44 1.38
N ASN A 44 13.28 -9.26 0.51
CA ASN A 44 13.22 -10.73 0.64
C ASN A 44 12.55 -11.26 1.92
N THR A 45 11.95 -10.38 2.73
CA THR A 45 11.30 -10.74 4.00
C THR A 45 9.78 -10.77 3.92
N TYR A 46 9.18 -10.47 2.76
CA TYR A 46 7.72 -10.46 2.59
C TYR A 46 7.26 -11.44 1.51
N ALA A 47 6.13 -12.09 1.80
CA ALA A 47 5.33 -12.78 0.81
C ALA A 47 4.22 -11.84 0.36
N LEU A 48 4.30 -11.39 -0.89
CA LEU A 48 3.28 -10.54 -1.48
C LEU A 48 2.46 -11.34 -2.48
N TRP A 49 1.15 -11.21 -2.37
CA TRP A 49 0.20 -11.63 -3.38
C TRP A 49 -0.08 -10.43 -4.28
N ASP A 50 0.52 -10.46 -5.47
CA ASP A 50 0.34 -9.39 -6.45
C ASP A 50 -1.10 -9.35 -6.97
N THR A 51 -1.60 -8.14 -7.18
CA THR A 51 -2.94 -7.91 -7.72
C THR A 51 -2.86 -7.09 -8.99
N ASN A 52 -3.84 -7.23 -9.88
CA ASN A 52 -3.95 -6.31 -11.00
C ASN A 52 -4.26 -4.90 -10.51
N LEU A 53 -3.94 -3.89 -11.33
CA LEU A 53 -4.22 -2.49 -11.04
C LEU A 53 -5.30 -1.96 -11.98
N PRO A 54 -6.59 -2.25 -11.73
CA PRO A 54 -7.67 -1.67 -12.51
C PRO A 54 -7.75 -0.16 -12.25
N ALA A 55 -8.27 0.57 -13.25
CA ALA A 55 -8.38 2.03 -13.19
C ALA A 55 -9.13 2.54 -11.94
N CYS A 56 -10.13 1.80 -11.47
CA CYS A 56 -10.86 2.17 -10.26
C CYS A 56 -9.93 2.14 -9.02
N LEU A 57 -9.07 1.13 -8.89
CA LEU A 57 -8.18 1.00 -7.72
C LEU A 57 -7.09 2.07 -7.76
N GLN A 58 -6.55 2.37 -8.94
CA GLN A 58 -5.66 3.51 -9.14
C GLN A 58 -6.35 4.81 -8.70
N ASN A 59 -7.58 5.06 -9.18
CA ASN A 59 -8.32 6.27 -8.85
C ASN A 59 -8.60 6.39 -7.34
N LEU A 60 -8.94 5.27 -6.69
CA LEU A 60 -9.12 5.22 -5.24
C LEU A 60 -7.82 5.57 -4.51
N SER A 61 -6.69 4.97 -4.90
CA SER A 61 -5.37 5.25 -4.33
C SER A 61 -5.00 6.72 -4.49
N ASP A 62 -5.11 7.27 -5.69
CA ASP A 62 -4.75 8.66 -6.01
C ASP A 62 -5.59 9.65 -5.21
N ARG A 63 -6.89 9.37 -5.08
CA ARG A 63 -7.80 10.18 -4.27
C ARG A 63 -7.41 10.17 -2.80
N ILE A 64 -7.06 9.00 -2.25
CA ILE A 64 -6.61 8.88 -0.86
C ILE A 64 -5.32 9.69 -0.67
N VAL A 65 -4.32 9.52 -1.55
CA VAL A 65 -3.06 10.28 -1.47
C VAL A 65 -3.32 11.79 -1.53
N ASN A 66 -4.11 12.25 -2.50
CA ASN A 66 -4.48 13.66 -2.66
C ASN A 66 -5.24 14.22 -1.45
N ALA A 67 -6.06 13.40 -0.79
CA ALA A 67 -6.80 13.80 0.40
C ALA A 67 -5.90 13.91 1.64
N THR A 68 -4.86 13.08 1.72
CA THR A 68 -4.05 12.95 2.94
C THR A 68 -2.71 13.68 2.87
N TYR A 69 -2.17 13.97 1.68
CA TYR A 69 -0.83 14.54 1.56
C TYR A 69 -0.59 15.88 2.31
N PRO A 70 -1.59 16.76 2.52
CA PRO A 70 -1.37 17.99 3.28
C PRO A 70 -1.05 17.75 4.77
N TYR A 71 -1.31 16.54 5.28
CA TYR A 71 -1.17 16.18 6.70
C TYR A 71 0.05 15.30 6.99
N ILE A 72 0.90 15.06 5.98
CA ILE A 72 2.09 14.22 6.07
C ILE A 72 3.07 14.81 7.09
N ASP A 73 3.76 13.94 7.83
CA ASP A 73 4.93 14.34 8.61
C ASP A 73 6.07 14.75 7.67
N GLU A 74 6.53 15.99 7.78
CA GLU A 74 7.63 16.52 6.95
C GLU A 74 8.93 15.69 7.07
N ASN A 75 9.11 14.93 8.15
CA ASN A 75 10.22 13.98 8.25
C ASN A 75 10.11 12.80 7.27
N ALA A 76 8.89 12.35 6.95
CA ALA A 76 8.68 11.28 5.98
C ALA A 76 9.15 11.67 4.57
N LYS A 77 9.11 12.96 4.22
CA LYS A 77 9.62 13.49 2.95
C LYS A 77 11.15 13.50 2.85
N LYS A 78 11.85 13.28 3.97
CA LYS A 78 13.32 13.26 4.07
C LYS A 78 13.88 11.85 4.20
N GLN A 79 13.03 10.86 4.48
CA GLN A 79 13.43 9.47 4.66
C GLN A 79 13.37 8.75 3.32
N GLU A 80 14.49 8.73 2.61
CA GLU A 80 14.65 7.94 1.38
C GLU A 80 15.15 6.53 1.74
N PRO A 81 14.38 5.46 1.42
CA PRO A 81 14.87 4.10 1.59
C PRO A 81 16.10 3.80 0.71
N GLU A 82 17.09 3.12 1.27
CA GLU A 82 18.37 2.82 0.60
C GLU A 82 18.22 2.08 -0.73
N TRP A 83 17.23 1.18 -0.84
CA TRP A 83 16.98 0.43 -2.08
C TRP A 83 16.66 1.33 -3.28
N ILE A 84 16.21 2.58 -3.06
CA ILE A 84 15.94 3.53 -4.15
C ILE A 84 17.23 3.92 -4.87
N GLU A 85 18.36 4.00 -4.17
CA GLU A 85 19.64 4.39 -4.79
C GLU A 85 20.10 3.42 -5.87
N HIS A 86 19.74 2.14 -5.70
CA HIS A 86 20.09 1.03 -6.59
C HIS A 86 19.16 0.88 -7.80
N LEU A 87 18.13 1.72 -7.93
CA LEU A 87 17.22 1.68 -9.07
C LEU A 87 17.82 2.36 -10.31
N PRO A 88 17.49 1.89 -11.52
CA PRO A 88 17.86 2.57 -12.75
C PRO A 88 17.09 3.89 -12.93
N GLU A 89 17.65 4.81 -13.71
CA GLU A 89 16.91 5.96 -14.21
C GLU A 89 15.95 5.54 -15.34
N PRO A 90 14.76 6.16 -15.47
CA PRO A 90 14.27 7.31 -14.71
C PRO A 90 13.52 6.93 -13.40
N THR A 91 13.38 5.65 -13.09
CA THR A 91 12.59 5.18 -11.94
C THR A 91 13.11 5.74 -10.62
N ARG A 92 14.43 5.79 -10.45
CA ARG A 92 15.07 6.34 -9.24
C ARG A 92 14.68 7.81 -9.02
N SER A 93 14.92 8.68 -9.99
CA SER A 93 14.58 10.11 -9.87
C SER A 93 13.09 10.34 -9.65
N LEU A 94 12.21 9.56 -10.32
CA LEU A 94 10.77 9.61 -10.10
C LEU A 94 10.38 9.23 -8.67
N LYS A 95 10.92 8.14 -8.11
CA LYS A 95 10.61 7.72 -6.74
C LYS A 95 11.11 8.72 -5.70
N LYS A 96 12.31 9.29 -5.88
CA LYS A 96 12.82 10.37 -5.02
C LYS A 96 11.91 11.59 -5.06
N LYS A 97 11.42 11.97 -6.25
CA LYS A 97 10.42 13.05 -6.39
C LYS A 97 9.14 12.73 -5.60
N MET A 98 8.60 11.51 -5.74
CA MET A 98 7.40 11.10 -5.03
C MET A 98 7.57 11.14 -3.50
N ILE A 99 8.75 10.77 -2.98
CA ILE A 99 9.05 10.88 -1.54
C ILE A 99 9.06 12.34 -1.10
N LYS A 100 9.78 13.21 -1.82
CA LYS A 100 9.89 14.62 -1.45
C LYS A 100 8.54 15.33 -1.43
N GLU A 101 7.63 14.94 -2.32
CA GLU A 101 6.32 15.58 -2.45
C GLU A 101 5.25 14.92 -1.57
N PHE A 102 5.24 13.59 -1.49
CA PHE A 102 4.15 12.80 -0.89
C PHE A 102 4.60 11.84 0.22
N GLY A 103 5.86 11.89 0.66
CA GLY A 103 6.38 11.05 1.74
C GLY A 103 6.33 9.56 1.45
N SER A 104 6.24 9.14 0.18
CA SER A 104 6.24 7.73 -0.23
C SER A 104 6.71 7.56 -1.67
N PRO A 105 7.50 6.52 -1.98
CA PRO A 105 7.96 6.25 -3.34
C PRO A 105 6.92 5.54 -4.23
N ASN A 106 5.81 5.07 -3.65
CA ASN A 106 4.85 4.17 -4.30
C ASN A 106 3.43 4.77 -4.33
N VAL A 107 3.34 6.01 -4.82
CA VAL A 107 2.08 6.76 -5.02
C VAL A 107 1.83 7.02 -6.50
N PHE A 108 0.59 7.31 -6.88
CA PHE A 108 0.18 7.60 -8.26
C PHE A 108 0.63 6.50 -9.23
N SER A 109 1.32 6.85 -10.31
CA SER A 109 1.84 5.90 -11.31
C SER A 109 2.83 4.87 -10.75
N GLN A 110 3.33 5.07 -9.54
CA GLN A 110 4.23 4.15 -8.84
C GLN A 110 3.50 3.19 -7.91
N PHE A 111 2.17 3.26 -7.85
CA PHE A 111 1.36 2.41 -6.99
C PHE A 111 1.32 0.97 -7.53
N THR A 112 1.80 0.03 -6.73
CA THR A 112 1.84 -1.40 -7.05
C THR A 112 1.00 -2.17 -6.02
N PRO A 113 -0.28 -2.44 -6.29
CA PRO A 113 -1.19 -3.04 -5.31
C PRO A 113 -0.85 -4.51 -5.07
N HIS A 114 -0.77 -4.89 -3.80
CA HIS A 114 -0.50 -6.25 -3.36
C HIS A 114 -1.17 -6.52 -2.01
N ILE A 115 -1.31 -7.79 -1.66
CA ILE A 115 -1.74 -8.25 -0.35
C ILE A 115 -0.55 -8.95 0.30
N THR A 116 -0.06 -8.43 1.41
CA THR A 116 0.95 -9.15 2.21
C THR A 116 0.29 -10.37 2.86
N VAL A 117 0.78 -11.56 2.53
CA VAL A 117 0.26 -12.82 3.09
C VAL A 117 1.18 -13.39 4.17
N GLY A 118 2.41 -12.89 4.27
CA GLY A 118 3.34 -13.25 5.34
C GLY A 118 4.59 -12.37 5.35
N HIS A 119 5.32 -12.44 6.46
CA HIS A 119 6.59 -11.76 6.68
C HIS A 119 7.50 -12.63 7.56
N ASP A 120 8.77 -12.77 7.19
CA ASP A 120 9.81 -13.42 7.98
C ASP A 120 11.15 -12.70 7.77
N ASP A 121 11.63 -12.04 8.82
CA ASP A 121 12.95 -11.39 8.88
C ASP A 121 13.98 -12.19 9.69
N VAL A 122 13.62 -13.38 10.17
CA VAL A 122 14.50 -14.28 10.93
C VAL A 122 15.11 -15.32 10.00
N THR A 123 14.28 -15.94 9.16
CA THR A 123 14.69 -16.98 8.19
C THR A 123 14.14 -16.74 6.78
N PRO A 124 14.45 -15.60 6.15
CA PRO A 124 13.86 -15.20 4.86
C PRO A 124 14.08 -16.23 3.74
N ASP A 125 15.22 -16.93 3.72
CA ASP A 125 15.51 -17.95 2.70
C ASP A 125 14.61 -19.18 2.84
N VAL A 126 14.36 -19.63 4.07
CA VAL A 126 13.43 -20.75 4.35
C VAL A 126 12.01 -20.34 3.99
N PHE A 127 11.63 -19.11 4.37
CA PHE A 127 10.34 -18.54 4.04
C PHE A 127 10.11 -18.47 2.53
N ASN A 128 11.09 -17.97 1.77
CA ASN A 128 11.01 -17.92 0.30
C ASN A 128 10.97 -19.32 -0.33
N ALA A 129 11.72 -20.29 0.19
CA ALA A 129 11.67 -21.67 -0.27
C ALA A 129 10.29 -22.32 -0.05
N LEU A 130 9.62 -22.02 1.07
CA LEU A 130 8.26 -22.49 1.34
C LEU A 130 7.23 -21.88 0.37
N LEU A 131 7.43 -20.63 -0.04
CA LEU A 131 6.55 -19.90 -0.95
C LEU A 131 6.78 -20.24 -2.43
N ALA A 132 7.93 -20.83 -2.77
CA ALA A 132 8.25 -21.28 -4.11
C ALA A 132 7.48 -22.54 -4.55
N GLY A 133 6.78 -23.19 -3.62
CA GLY A 133 5.88 -24.30 -3.92
C GLY A 133 4.66 -23.87 -4.75
N PRO A 134 3.99 -24.81 -5.44
CA PRO A 134 2.77 -24.51 -6.19
C PRO A 134 1.67 -24.00 -5.23
N VAL A 135 1.30 -22.74 -5.39
CA VAL A 135 0.11 -22.19 -4.74
C VAL A 135 -1.09 -22.82 -5.40
N ALA A 136 -1.84 -23.63 -4.65
CA ALA A 136 -3.01 -24.34 -5.15
C ALA A 136 -3.97 -23.38 -5.87
N ASP A 137 -4.14 -23.63 -7.17
CA ASP A 137 -5.11 -23.07 -8.13
C ASP A 137 -5.70 -21.70 -7.78
N ALA A 138 -4.82 -20.73 -7.50
CA ALA A 138 -5.27 -19.41 -7.08
C ALA A 138 -5.78 -18.56 -8.28
N ASN A 139 -5.90 -19.17 -9.47
CA ASN A 139 -6.29 -18.59 -10.75
C ASN A 139 -7.70 -17.96 -10.80
N LYS A 140 -8.48 -17.92 -9.71
CA LYS A 140 -9.86 -17.42 -9.71
C LYS A 140 -10.28 -16.70 -8.42
N CYS A 141 -9.37 -15.96 -7.78
CA CYS A 141 -9.78 -15.11 -6.66
C CYS A 141 -10.27 -13.75 -7.18
N VAL A 142 -11.56 -13.48 -6.97
CA VAL A 142 -12.18 -12.18 -7.21
C VAL A 142 -12.23 -11.44 -5.87
N VAL A 143 -11.51 -10.32 -5.78
CA VAL A 143 -11.50 -9.48 -4.57
C VAL A 143 -12.27 -8.20 -4.84
N ARG A 144 -13.23 -7.88 -3.98
CA ARG A 144 -13.99 -6.64 -4.06
C ARG A 144 -13.61 -5.71 -2.92
N ILE A 145 -13.28 -4.46 -3.23
CA ILE A 145 -12.98 -3.46 -2.21
C ILE A 145 -14.29 -2.95 -1.60
N ARG A 146 -14.58 -3.36 -0.36
CA ARG A 146 -15.80 -2.98 0.38
C ARG A 146 -15.58 -1.90 1.42
N GLN A 147 -14.33 -1.68 1.84
CA GLN A 147 -14.02 -0.70 2.87
C GLN A 147 -12.59 -0.17 2.74
N VAL A 148 -12.37 1.02 3.28
CA VAL A 148 -11.04 1.61 3.54
C VAL A 148 -10.96 1.89 5.03
N SER A 149 -9.88 1.44 5.67
CA SER A 149 -9.60 1.69 7.08
C SER A 149 -8.33 2.52 7.26
N VAL A 150 -8.30 3.31 8.32
CA VAL A 150 -7.10 3.97 8.86
C VAL A 150 -6.80 3.33 10.20
N GLY A 151 -5.55 2.91 10.42
CA GLY A 151 -5.12 2.28 11.65
C GLY A 151 -3.67 2.61 11.98
N SER A 152 -3.27 2.31 13.21
CA SER A 152 -1.87 2.42 13.61
C SER A 152 -1.04 1.34 12.94
N VAL A 153 0.10 1.74 12.40
CA VAL A 153 1.08 0.86 11.80
C VAL A 153 2.01 0.32 12.89
N GLY A 154 2.22 -1.00 12.91
CA GLY A 154 3.17 -1.67 13.79
C GLY A 154 4.58 -1.74 13.20
N LYS A 155 5.40 -2.63 13.78
CA LYS A 155 6.69 -3.00 13.19
C LYS A 155 6.45 -3.48 11.74
N TYR A 156 7.40 -3.23 10.85
CA TYR A 156 7.35 -3.68 9.45
C TYR A 156 6.27 -3.03 8.58
N GLY A 157 5.70 -1.89 8.98
CA GLY A 157 4.80 -1.15 8.10
C GLY A 157 3.39 -1.73 7.96
N THR A 158 3.04 -2.76 8.73
CA THR A 158 1.72 -3.41 8.68
C THR A 158 0.73 -2.76 9.63
N VAL A 159 -0.51 -2.56 9.17
CA VAL A 159 -1.61 -2.09 10.03
C VAL A 159 -2.00 -3.18 11.02
N ASN A 160 -2.16 -2.81 12.29
CA ASN A 160 -2.54 -3.76 13.34
C ASN A 160 -3.98 -4.24 13.14
N ARG A 161 -4.16 -5.55 12.95
CA ARG A 161 -5.48 -6.18 12.79
C ARG A 161 -6.41 -5.84 13.96
N GLY A 162 -7.62 -5.38 13.65
CA GLY A 162 -8.65 -5.06 14.64
C GLY A 162 -8.39 -3.78 15.44
N LYS A 163 -7.36 -2.99 15.08
CA LYS A 163 -7.03 -1.70 15.69
C LYS A 163 -7.21 -0.54 14.71
N ASP A 164 -8.19 -0.68 13.82
CA ASP A 164 -8.63 0.39 12.93
C ASP A 164 -9.19 1.52 13.79
N LYS A 165 -8.68 2.74 13.58
CA LYS A 165 -9.17 3.94 14.27
C LYS A 165 -10.36 4.56 13.55
N TRP A 166 -10.48 4.30 12.25
CA TRP A 166 -11.54 4.80 11.40
C TRP A 166 -11.75 3.88 10.20
N THR A 167 -13.00 3.73 9.77
CA THR A 167 -13.36 2.91 8.60
C THR A 167 -14.48 3.59 7.81
N TYR A 168 -14.31 3.61 6.49
CA TYR A 168 -15.38 3.94 5.55
C TYR A 168 -15.81 2.67 4.81
N LYS A 169 -17.12 2.37 4.87
CA LYS A 169 -17.73 1.24 4.15
C LYS A 169 -18.45 1.76 2.91
N PHE A 170 -18.18 1.16 1.77
CA PHE A 170 -18.87 1.51 0.54
C PHE A 170 -20.25 0.84 0.48
N ASN A 171 -21.25 1.61 0.09
CA ASN A 171 -22.60 1.11 -0.22
C ASN A 171 -22.74 1.10 -1.75
N PHE A 172 -22.39 -0.02 -2.37
CA PHE A 172 -22.60 -0.30 -3.80
C PHE A 172 -23.58 -1.47 -3.95
#